data_AF-A0A9P9EG36-F1
#
_entry.id   AF-A0A9P9EG36-F1
#
_cell.length_a   1.000
_cell.length_b   1.000
_cell.length_c   1.000
_cell.angle_alpha   90.00
_cell.angle_beta   90.00
_cell.angle_gamma   90.00
#
_symmetry.space_group_name_H-M   'P 1'
#
loop_
_entity.id
_entity.type
_entity.pdbx_description
1 polymer ?
#
loop_
_entity_poly.entity_id
_entity_poly.type
_entity_poly.pdbx_seq_one_letter_code
_entity_poly.pdbx_strand_id
1 'polypeptide(L)'
;MLGHHGFRYSTQNYVTIDADPSVGSINLRLPEGDNLENNEAKKVPITGRSTTATVNYQAGDQARAFNLTKPIVFNPLAAIKITGGAKKDNTIKATDDHENQAIWSLA
;
A
#
# COMPACT_ATOMS: atom_id res chain seq x y z
N MET A 1 4.62 -30.83 -31.11
CA MET A 1 4.86 -29.45 -31.56
C MET A 1 3.92 -28.54 -30.80
N LEU A 2 4.47 -27.53 -30.11
CA LEU A 2 3.89 -26.24 -29.68
C LEU A 2 2.50 -26.32 -29.00
N GLY A 3 2.33 -26.15 -27.68
CA GLY A 3 2.89 -25.06 -26.88
C GLY A 3 1.94 -23.86 -26.93
N HIS A 4 1.19 -23.64 -25.85
CA HIS A 4 1.06 -22.36 -25.14
C HIS A 4 0.01 -22.51 -24.04
N HIS A 5 0.51 -22.78 -22.84
CA HIS A 5 -0.17 -22.40 -21.62
C HIS A 5 -0.44 -20.90 -21.69
N GLY A 6 -1.67 -20.52 -22.01
CA GLY A 6 -2.16 -19.18 -21.74
C GLY A 6 -2.35 -19.05 -20.24
N PHE A 7 -1.25 -18.88 -19.51
CA PHE A 7 -1.33 -18.23 -18.20
C PHE A 7 -2.00 -16.89 -18.48
N ARG A 8 -3.28 -16.77 -18.10
CA ARG A 8 -3.91 -15.48 -17.96
C ARG A 8 -3.05 -14.76 -16.92
N TYR A 9 -2.19 -13.86 -17.39
CA TYR A 9 -1.63 -12.82 -16.54
C TYR A 9 -2.85 -12.18 -15.89
N SER A 10 -3.10 -12.46 -14.62
CA SER A 10 -4.05 -11.69 -13.84
C SER A 10 -3.47 -10.28 -13.80
N THR A 11 -3.89 -9.44 -14.74
CA THR A 11 -3.65 -7.99 -14.80
C THR A 11 -4.44 -7.29 -13.68
N GLN A 12 -4.45 -7.88 -12.49
CA GLN A 12 -5.13 -7.36 -11.32
C GLN A 12 -4.05 -6.75 -10.45
N ASN A 13 -4.13 -5.45 -10.27
CA ASN A 13 -3.32 -4.72 -9.31
C ASN A 13 -3.65 -5.24 -7.92
N TYR A 14 -2.80 -6.14 -7.42
CA TYR A 14 -2.91 -6.60 -6.06
C TYR A 14 -2.21 -5.58 -5.18
N VAL A 15 -2.97 -4.91 -4.32
CA VAL A 15 -2.39 -4.13 -3.24
C VAL A 15 -2.33 -5.02 -2.02
N THR A 16 -1.13 -5.33 -1.57
CA THR A 16 -0.90 -6.13 -0.36
C THR A 16 -0.38 -5.23 0.75
N ILE A 17 -1.03 -5.28 1.90
CA ILE A 17 -0.55 -4.61 3.11
C ILE A 17 0.17 -5.63 3.96
N ASP A 18 1.47 -5.47 4.12
CA ASP A 18 2.35 -6.30 4.94
C ASP A 18 3.04 -5.37 5.95
N ALA A 19 2.21 -4.81 6.82
CA ALA A 19 2.61 -3.86 7.84
C ALA A 19 2.81 -4.56 9.19
N ASP A 20 3.44 -3.87 10.13
CA ASP A 20 3.67 -4.40 11.48
C ASP A 20 2.36 -4.91 12.13
N PRO A 21 2.38 -5.99 12.93
CA PRO A 21 1.18 -6.54 13.56
C PRO A 21 0.36 -5.54 14.38
N SER A 22 0.98 -4.47 14.89
CA SER A 22 0.26 -3.39 15.58
C SER A 22 -0.61 -2.54 14.65
N VAL A 23 -0.42 -2.62 13.33
CA VAL A 23 -1.22 -1.90 12.34
C VAL A 23 -2.51 -2.68 12.06
N GLY A 24 -3.65 -2.00 12.24
CA GLY A 24 -4.97 -2.51 11.86
C GLY A 24 -5.29 -2.20 10.41
N SER A 25 -5.19 -0.93 10.02
CA SER A 25 -5.39 -0.50 8.63
C SER A 25 -4.58 0.74 8.26
N ILE A 26 -4.39 0.95 6.96
CA ILE A 26 -3.75 2.13 6.37
C ILE A 26 -4.76 2.82 5.44
N ASN A 27 -4.90 4.13 5.56
CA ASN A 27 -5.74 4.95 4.70
C ASN A 27 -4.86 5.92 3.91
N LEU A 28 -4.81 5.76 2.58
CA LEU A 28 -4.03 6.62 1.69
C LEU A 28 -4.79 7.89 1.27
N ARG A 29 -5.99 8.13 1.81
CA ARG A 29 -6.90 9.24 1.44
C ARG A 29 -7.25 9.24 -0.05
N LEU A 30 -7.36 8.05 -0.62
CA LEU A 30 -7.84 7.79 -1.97
C LEU A 30 -9.13 6.96 -1.86
N PRO A 31 -10.09 7.09 -2.79
CA PRO A 31 -11.34 6.32 -2.74
C PRO A 31 -11.12 4.81 -2.64
N GLU A 32 -10.19 4.27 -3.43
CA GLU A 32 -9.81 2.86 -3.45
C GLU A 32 -8.72 2.52 -2.41
N GLY A 33 -8.03 3.55 -1.93
CA GLY A 33 -6.99 3.47 -0.89
C GLY A 33 -7.52 3.70 0.53
N ASP A 34 -8.84 3.72 0.70
CA ASP A 34 -9.48 3.83 2.00
C ASP A 34 -9.51 2.46 2.69
N ASN A 35 -9.29 2.49 4.01
CA ASN A 35 -9.24 1.33 4.90
C ASN A 35 -8.56 0.08 4.28
N LEU A 36 -7.25 0.17 4.06
CA LEU A 36 -6.42 -0.95 3.62
C LEU A 36 -6.03 -1.79 4.84
N GLU A 37 -6.77 -2.87 5.08
CA GLU A 37 -6.57 -3.75 6.23
C GLU A 37 -5.21 -4.45 6.15
N ASN A 38 -4.55 -4.58 7.30
CA ASN A 38 -3.24 -5.21 7.37
C ASN A 38 -3.36 -6.72 7.09
N ASN A 39 -2.35 -7.28 6.41
CA ASN A 39 -2.32 -8.67 5.93
C ASN A 39 -3.43 -9.03 4.93
N GLU A 40 -4.13 -8.05 4.38
CA GLU A 40 -5.10 -8.27 3.31
C GLU A 40 -4.56 -7.86 1.94
N ALA A 41 -4.96 -8.62 0.92
CA ALA A 41 -4.73 -8.29 -0.47
C ALA A 41 -6.03 -7.77 -1.10
N LYS A 42 -6.03 -6.52 -1.56
CA LYS A 42 -7.11 -5.97 -2.37
C LYS A 42 -6.87 -6.26 -3.84
N LYS A 43 -7.94 -6.66 -4.54
CA LYS A 43 -7.94 -6.89 -6.00
C LYS A 43 -8.26 -5.63 -6.82
N VAL A 44 -8.66 -4.55 -6.13
CA VAL A 44 -9.01 -3.28 -6.75
C VAL A 44 -7.74 -2.45 -6.90
N PRO A 45 -7.43 -1.94 -8.11
CA PRO A 45 -6.34 -1.01 -8.28
C PRO A 45 -6.52 0.23 -7.42
N ILE A 46 -5.45 0.63 -6.74
CA ILE A 46 -5.35 1.96 -6.15
C ILE A 46 -4.68 2.85 -7.18
N THR A 47 -5.44 3.80 -7.71
CA THR A 47 -4.92 4.81 -8.64
C THR A 47 -5.07 6.20 -8.04
N GLY A 48 -4.11 7.08 -8.31
CA GLY A 48 -4.15 8.46 -7.86
C GLY A 48 -2.87 8.91 -7.15
N ARG A 49 -2.92 10.10 -6.58
CA ARG A 49 -1.82 10.70 -5.83
C ARG A 49 -2.23 10.87 -4.38
N SER A 50 -1.56 10.14 -3.48
CA SER A 50 -1.74 10.30 -2.06
C SER A 50 -0.63 11.18 -1.49
N THR A 51 -0.99 12.32 -0.89
CA THR A 51 -0.07 13.21 -0.18
C THR A 51 0.02 12.88 1.30
N THR A 52 -0.91 12.07 1.82
CA THR A 52 -1.04 11.78 3.24
C THR A 52 -1.52 10.35 3.42
N ALA A 53 -0.92 9.65 4.39
CA ALA A 53 -1.34 8.32 4.80
C ALA A 53 -1.67 8.32 6.29
N THR A 54 -2.78 7.70 6.69
CA THR A 54 -3.19 7.54 8.09
C THR A 54 -3.12 6.07 8.48
N VAL A 55 -2.36 5.74 9.52
CA VAL A 55 -2.32 4.41 10.11
C VAL A 55 -3.29 4.35 11.27
N ASN A 56 -4.20 3.38 11.23
CA ASN A 56 -5.04 2.99 12.36
C ASN A 56 -4.42 1.74 12.99
N TYR A 57 -4.07 1.81 14.26
CA TYR A 57 -3.47 0.70 14.98
C TYR A 57 -4.53 -0.21 15.59
N GLN A 58 -4.16 -1.47 15.83
CA GLN A 58 -4.96 -2.40 16.63
C GLN A 58 -5.00 -1.92 18.09
N ALA A 59 -6.11 -2.17 18.78
CA ALA A 59 -6.29 -1.93 20.24
C ALA A 59 -6.33 -0.47 20.74
N GLY A 60 -7.14 0.39 20.10
CA GLY A 60 -7.56 1.67 20.70
C GLY A 60 -6.50 2.78 20.74
N ASP A 61 -5.35 2.53 20.12
CA ASP A 61 -4.31 3.53 19.94
C ASP A 61 -4.72 4.63 18.97
N GLN A 62 -4.15 5.83 19.18
CA GLN A 62 -4.41 6.97 18.32
C GLN A 62 -3.89 6.73 16.91
N ALA A 63 -4.76 6.97 15.92
CA ALA A 63 -4.37 6.98 14.53
C ALA A 63 -3.26 8.00 14.28
N ARG A 64 -2.31 7.66 13.41
CA ARG A 64 -1.15 8.51 13.13
C ARG A 64 -1.11 8.88 11.64
N ALA A 65 -0.96 10.17 11.36
CA ALA A 65 -0.85 10.69 10.00
C ALA A 65 0.62 10.85 9.59
N PHE A 66 0.93 10.46 8.36
CA PHE A 66 2.25 10.54 7.73
C PHE A 66 2.13 11.37 6.45
N ASN A 67 3.11 12.21 6.19
CA ASN A 67 3.15 13.07 5.02
C ASN A 67 4.04 12.48 3.94
N LEU A 68 3.65 12.63 2.68
CA LEU A 68 4.44 12.15 1.55
C LEU A 68 5.78 12.89 1.50
N THR A 69 6.88 12.15 1.61
CA THR A 69 8.25 12.68 1.50
C THR A 69 8.90 12.29 0.18
N LYS A 70 8.49 11.16 -0.41
CA LYS A 70 8.92 10.73 -1.73
C LYS A 70 7.71 10.36 -2.59
N PRO A 71 7.33 11.19 -3.58
CA PRO A 71 6.20 10.91 -4.43
C PRO A 71 6.52 9.85 -5.47
N ILE A 72 5.50 9.06 -5.81
CA ILE A 72 5.49 8.25 -7.03
C ILE A 72 4.07 8.17 -7.58
N VAL A 73 3.97 8.02 -8.89
CA VAL A 73 2.74 7.59 -9.56
C VAL A 73 2.88 6.10 -9.84
N PHE A 74 2.07 5.29 -9.19
CA PHE A 74 2.05 3.85 -9.46
C PHE A 74 1.41 3.56 -10.81
N ASN A 75 2.00 2.60 -11.54
CA ASN A 75 1.38 2.09 -12.75
C ASN A 75 0.07 1.38 -12.35
N PRO A 76 -1.07 1.68 -13.01
CA PRO A 76 -2.34 0.99 -12.77
C PRO A 76 -2.36 -0.46 -13.26
N LEU A 77 -1.21 -1.07 -13.58
CA LEU A 77 -1.05 -2.52 -13.83
C LEU A 77 -0.01 -3.17 -12.90
N ALA A 78 0.61 -2.40 -12.01
CA ALA A 78 1.63 -2.90 -11.10
C ALA A 78 1.02 -3.44 -9.79
N ALA A 79 1.58 -4.55 -9.30
CA ALA A 79 1.31 -4.98 -7.93
C ALA A 79 2.00 -4.02 -6.95
N ILE A 80 1.30 -3.62 -5.88
CA ILE A 80 1.81 -2.67 -4.90
C ILE A 80 1.88 -3.36 -3.54
N LYS A 81 3.06 -3.33 -2.91
CA LYS A 81 3.26 -3.78 -1.53
C LYS A 81 3.44 -2.59 -0.61
N ILE A 82 2.58 -2.46 0.40
CA ILE A 82 2.68 -1.44 1.44
C ILE A 82 3.23 -2.05 2.72
N THR A 83 4.23 -1.42 3.30
CA THR A 83 4.99 -1.89 4.49
C THR A 83 5.26 -0.74 5.46
N GLY A 84 5.61 -1.09 6.70
CA GLY A 84 5.97 -0.13 7.76
C GLY A 84 4.76 0.36 8.54
N GLY A 85 4.82 1.58 9.06
CA GLY A 85 3.74 2.17 9.85
C GLY A 85 3.61 1.63 11.28
N ALA A 86 4.58 0.87 11.80
CA ALA A 86 4.60 0.50 13.21
C ALA A 86 4.67 1.75 14.10
N LYS A 87 4.25 1.65 15.37
CA LYS A 87 4.32 2.79 16.31
C LYS A 87 5.71 3.39 16.48
N LYS A 88 6.74 2.55 16.38
CA LYS A 88 8.17 2.93 16.45
C LYS A 88 8.74 3.34 15.09
N ASP A 89 8.02 3.05 14.00
CA ASP A 89 8.43 3.39 12.66
C ASP A 89 7.92 4.80 12.32
N ASN A 90 8.80 5.60 11.74
CA ASN A 90 8.44 6.93 11.29
C ASN A 90 8.08 6.95 9.80
N THR A 91 7.92 5.79 9.17
CA THR A 91 7.73 5.67 7.73
C THR A 91 6.72 4.61 7.31
N ILE A 92 5.96 4.92 6.26
CA ILE A 92 5.18 3.98 5.47
C ILE A 92 5.80 3.95 4.08
N LYS A 93 5.95 2.76 3.51
CA LYS A 93 6.52 2.58 2.17
C LYS A 93 5.57 1.77 1.31
N ALA A 94 5.22 2.29 0.15
CA ALA A 94 4.57 1.55 -0.92
C ALA A 94 5.60 1.27 -2.02
N THR A 95 5.77 0.02 -2.42
CA THR A 95 6.72 -0.43 -3.45
C THR A 95 5.98 -1.17 -4.54
N ASP A 96 6.24 -0.85 -5.81
CA ASP A 96 5.70 -1.62 -6.93
C ASP A 96 6.56 -2.84 -7.30
N ASP A 97 6.10 -3.64 -8.24
CA ASP A 97 6.81 -4.81 -8.80
C ASP A 97 8.07 -4.46 -9.61
N HIS A 98 8.32 -3.17 -9.85
CA HIS A 98 9.52 -2.63 -10.50
C HIS A 98 10.45 -1.91 -9.49
N GLU A 99 10.26 -2.14 -8.19
CA GLU A 99 11.01 -1.57 -7.07
C GLU A 99 10.92 -0.04 -6.93
N ASN A 100 9.98 0.61 -7.63
CA ASN A 100 9.75 2.02 -7.43
C ASN A 100 8.94 2.27 -6.15
N GLN A 101 9.22 3.38 -5.46
CA GLN A 101 8.77 3.58 -4.08
C GLN A 101 8.11 4.94 -3.84
N ALA A 102 6.95 4.91 -3.18
CA ALA A 102 6.39 6.05 -2.44
C ALA A 102 6.74 5.91 -0.96
N ILE A 103 7.11 7.03 -0.33
CA ILE A 103 7.41 7.07 1.10
C ILE A 103 6.58 8.18 1.75
N TRP A 104 5.86 7.81 2.80
CA TRP A 104 5.30 8.76 3.75
C TRP A 104 6.10 8.69 5.03
N SER A 105 6.39 9.84 5.63
CA SER A 105 7.13 9.93 6.89
C SER A 105 6.45 10.88 7.87
N LEU A 106 6.73 10.68 9.16
CA LEU A 106 6.41 11.68 10.17
C LEU A 106 7.30 12.89 9.95
N ALA A 107 6.69 14.08 9.99
CA ALA A 107 7.42 15.34 10.03
C ALA A 107 8.08 15.52 11.40
#